data_AF-A0A193QEX2-F1
#
_entry.id   AF-A0A193QEX2-F1
#
_cell.length_a   1.000
_cell.length_b   1.000
_cell.length_c   1.000
_cell.angle_alpha   90.00
_cell.angle_beta   90.00
_cell.angle_gamma   90.00
#
_symmetry.space_group_name_H-M   'P 1'
#
loop_
_entity.id
_entity.type
_entity.pdbx_description
1 polymer ?
#
loop_
_entity_poly.entity_id
_entity_poly.type
_entity_poly.pdbx_seq_one_letter_code
_entity_poly.pdbx_strand_id
1 'polypeptide(L)'
;MLCLPLRKLAGWLQTINPNKVKSEIRDKVVQYQNECDDVLYEYWTKGQVTNPRKRSVMQELNAACAELKTDKAVASVFGTELNEWKGIDLPG
;
A
#
# COMPACT_ATOMS: atom_id res chain seq x y z
N MET A 1 19.62 33.84 15.41
CA MET A 1 19.22 32.48 15.85
C MET A 1 18.53 31.80 14.68
N LEU A 2 19.16 30.84 14.01
CA LEU A 2 18.55 30.09 12.90
C LEU A 2 17.99 28.79 13.46
N CYS A 3 16.69 28.77 13.77
CA CYS A 3 15.98 27.55 14.14
C CYS A 3 15.53 26.84 12.85
N LEU A 4 16.21 25.75 12.48
CA LEU A 4 15.73 24.88 11.42
C LEU A 4 14.65 23.94 11.99
N PRO A 5 13.50 23.76 11.33
CA PRO A 5 12.55 22.74 11.73
C PRO A 5 13.22 21.37 11.64
N LEU A 6 13.08 20.53 12.67
CA LEU A 6 13.72 19.21 12.78
C LEU A 6 13.48 18.34 11.54
N ARG A 7 12.30 18.48 10.92
CA ARG A 7 11.95 17.81 9.67
C ARG A 7 12.90 18.10 8.50
N LYS A 8 13.50 19.29 8.46
CA LYS A 8 14.43 19.73 7.41
C LYS A 8 15.89 19.60 7.82
N LEU A 9 16.18 19.10 9.02
CA LEU A 9 17.56 18.89 9.47
C LEU A 9 18.27 17.83 8.62
N ALA A 10 17.58 16.75 8.26
CA ALA A 10 18.10 15.73 7.36
C ALA A 10 18.39 16.31 5.97
N GLY A 11 17.45 17.06 5.40
CA GLY A 11 17.65 17.85 4.17
C GLY A 11 18.85 18.80 4.21
N TRP A 12 19.15 19.41 5.36
CA TRP A 12 20.32 20.28 5.54
C TRP A 12 21.66 19.53 5.52
N LEU A 13 21.68 18.27 5.98
CA LEU A 13 22.84 17.38 5.96
C LEU A 13 23.08 16.72 4.61
N GLN A 14 22.18 16.86 3.64
CA GLN A 14 22.35 16.26 2.32
C GLN A 14 23.48 16.94 1.55
N THR A 15 24.42 16.13 1.05
CA THR A 15 25.60 16.59 0.30
C THR A 15 25.26 17.18 -1.08
N ILE A 16 24.02 16.98 -1.55
CA ILE A 16 23.55 17.40 -2.87
C ILE A 16 22.70 18.67 -2.73
N ASN A 17 23.22 19.80 -3.21
CA ASN A 17 22.47 21.04 -3.27
C ASN A 17 21.71 21.13 -4.61
N PRO A 18 20.36 21.13 -4.63
CA PRO A 18 19.57 21.18 -5.87
C PRO A 18 19.87 22.40 -6.76
N ASN A 19 20.35 23.51 -6.17
CA ASN A 19 20.75 24.70 -6.93
C ASN A 19 22.05 24.50 -7.72
N LYS A 20 22.90 23.55 -7.31
CA LYS A 20 24.14 23.19 -8.01
C LYS A 20 23.98 22.02 -8.99
N VAL A 21 22.75 21.58 -9.21
CA VAL A 21 22.42 20.50 -10.16
C VAL A 21 21.84 21.10 -11.45
N LYS A 22 22.06 20.44 -12.59
CA LYS A 22 21.42 20.76 -13.87
C LYS A 22 19.90 20.87 -13.72
N SER A 23 19.29 21.85 -14.38
CA SER A 23 17.85 22.13 -14.31
C SER A 23 16.99 20.91 -14.63
N GLU A 24 17.39 20.11 -15.62
CA GLU A 24 16.67 18.90 -16.07
C GLU A 24 16.46 17.82 -14.99
N ILE A 25 17.35 17.74 -14.01
CA ILE A 25 17.30 16.73 -12.95
C ILE A 25 17.03 17.34 -11.58
N ARG A 26 16.98 18.67 -11.46
CA ARG A 26 16.72 19.38 -10.21
C ARG A 26 15.41 18.93 -9.57
N ASP A 27 14.35 18.82 -10.36
CA ASP A 27 13.03 18.44 -9.86
C ASP A 27 13.02 17.00 -9.32
N LYS A 28 13.72 16.08 -10.00
CA LYS A 28 13.88 14.70 -9.53
C LYS A 28 14.66 14.61 -8.23
N VAL A 29 15.71 15.43 -8.09
CA VAL A 29 16.50 15.51 -6.85
C VAL A 29 15.63 16.05 -5.72
N VAL A 30 14.90 17.14 -5.94
CA VAL A 30 14.00 17.71 -4.92
C VAL A 30 12.92 16.71 -4.50
N GLN A 31 12.32 15.98 -5.45
CA GLN A 31 11.35 14.94 -5.13
C GLN A 31 11.96 13.83 -4.27
N TYR A 32 13.14 13.34 -4.64
CA TYR A 32 13.85 12.31 -3.87
C TYR A 32 14.16 12.79 -2.44
N GLN A 33 14.66 14.02 -2.29
CA GLN A 33 14.99 14.61 -0.99
C GLN A 33 13.75 14.76 -0.11
N ASN A 34 12.62 15.19 -0.68
CA ASN A 34 11.35 15.28 0.05
C ASN A 34 10.85 13.89 0.49
N GLU A 35 10.92 12.88 -0.38
CA GLU A 35 10.54 11.50 -0.01
C GLU A 35 11.40 10.96 1.14
N CYS A 36 12.71 11.23 1.12
CA CYS A 36 13.60 10.85 2.21
C CYS A 36 13.26 11.56 3.52
N ASP A 37 13.00 12.87 3.48
CA ASP A 37 12.63 13.65 4.66
C ASP A 37 11.32 13.13 5.29
N ASP A 38 10.31 12.81 4.46
CA ASP A 38 9.03 12.27 4.93
C ASP A 38 9.20 10.88 5.55
N VAL A 39 9.96 9.98 4.92
CA VAL A 39 10.27 8.64 5.45
C VAL A 39 10.98 8.73 6.80
N LEU A 40 12.00 9.58 6.92
CA LEU A 40 12.73 9.76 8.17
C LEU A 40 11.83 10.33 9.26
N TYR A 41 11.00 11.33 8.93
CA TYR A 41 10.09 11.93 9.88
C TYR A 41 9.03 10.94 10.37
N GLU A 42 8.42 10.17 9.48
CA GLU A 42 7.44 9.14 9.85
C GLU A 42 8.07 8.06 10.72
N TYR A 43 9.28 7.62 10.39
CA TYR A 43 10.00 6.64 11.20
C TYR A 43 10.26 7.16 12.62
N TRP A 44 10.75 8.39 12.77
CA TRP A 44 11.04 8.96 14.10
C TRP A 44 9.79 9.31 14.90
N THR A 45 8.70 9.72 14.26
CA THR A 45 7.48 10.15 14.97
C THR A 45 6.49 9.01 15.24
N LYS A 46 6.35 8.08 14.30
CA LYS A 46 5.38 6.97 14.36
C LYS A 46 6.04 5.62 14.64
N GLY A 47 7.37 5.53 14.55
CA GLY A 47 8.13 4.28 14.73
C GLY A 47 8.08 3.31 13.56
N GLN A 48 7.31 3.61 12.51
CA GLN A 48 7.10 2.74 11.36
C GLN A 48 6.87 3.55 10.08
N VAL A 49 7.31 3.00 8.95
CA VAL A 49 7.11 3.57 7.61
C VAL A 49 6.52 2.50 6.72
N THR A 50 5.41 2.82 6.05
CA THR A 50 4.79 1.95 5.05
C THR A 50 5.07 2.51 3.66
N ASN A 51 5.78 1.75 2.82
CA ASN A 51 6.00 2.17 1.44
C ASN A 51 4.76 1.85 0.59
N PRO A 52 4.04 2.86 0.07
CA PRO A 52 2.80 2.65 -0.68
C PRO A 52 3.04 1.97 -2.05
N ARG A 53 4.28 1.98 -2.57
CA ARG A 53 4.64 1.30 -3.82
C ARG A 53 4.93 -0.19 -3.62
N LYS A 54 5.19 -0.61 -2.37
CA LYS A 54 5.37 -2.02 -2.05
C LYS A 54 3.99 -2.63 -1.85
N ARG A 55 3.50 -3.35 -2.86
CA ARG A 55 2.36 -4.26 -2.64
C ARG A 55 2.83 -5.31 -1.64
N SER A 56 2.15 -5.37 -0.51
CA SER A 56 2.39 -6.45 0.43
C SER A 56 1.92 -7.73 -0.23
N VAL A 57 2.84 -8.65 -0.51
CA VAL A 57 2.51 -10.01 -1.00
C VAL A 57 1.46 -10.65 -0.08
N MET A 58 1.52 -10.34 1.22
CA MET A 58 0.54 -10.75 2.20
C MET A 58 -0.85 -10.12 1.98
N GLN A 59 -0.94 -8.84 1.57
CA GLN A 59 -2.23 -8.23 1.21
C GLN A 59 -2.82 -8.87 -0.05
N GLU A 60 -2.01 -9.13 -1.08
CA GLU A 60 -2.45 -9.81 -2.29
C GLU A 60 -2.94 -11.23 -1.98
N LEU A 61 -2.20 -11.98 -1.15
CA LEU A 61 -2.59 -13.31 -0.71
C LEU A 61 -3.89 -13.28 0.12
N ASN A 62 -4.03 -12.32 1.03
CA ASN A 62 -5.24 -12.17 1.83
C ASN A 62 -6.47 -11.83 0.97
N ALA A 63 -6.30 -11.00 -0.06
CA ALA A 63 -7.36 -10.68 -1.01
C ALA A 63 -7.78 -11.93 -1.81
N ALA A 64 -6.80 -12.68 -2.35
CA ALA A 64 -7.07 -13.92 -3.07
C ALA A 64 -7.75 -14.98 -2.17
N CYS A 65 -7.34 -15.09 -0.91
CA CYS A 65 -8.00 -15.97 0.06
C CYS A 65 -9.42 -15.51 0.41
N ALA A 66 -9.72 -14.21 0.36
CA ALA A 66 -11.06 -13.69 0.56
C ALA A 66 -11.97 -14.03 -0.64
N GLU A 67 -11.48 -13.86 -1.86
CA GLU A 67 -12.18 -14.23 -3.09
C GLU A 67 -12.48 -15.74 -3.14
N LEU A 68 -11.52 -16.59 -2.76
CA LEU A 68 -11.76 -18.04 -2.73
C LEU A 68 -12.82 -18.44 -1.70
N LYS A 69 -12.89 -17.74 -0.56
CA LYS A 69 -13.94 -17.98 0.44
C LYS A 69 -15.31 -17.61 -0.09
N THR A 70 -15.44 -16.51 -0.83
CA THR A 70 -16.71 -16.11 -1.45
C THR A 70 -17.14 -17.13 -2.49
N ASP A 71 -16.22 -17.60 -3.34
CA ASP A 71 -16.52 -18.59 -4.38
C ASP A 71 -16.96 -19.92 -3.76
N LYS A 72 -16.29 -20.37 -2.71
CA LYS A 72 -16.67 -21.58 -1.99
C LYS A 72 -18.05 -21.45 -1.32
N ALA A 73 -18.36 -20.28 -0.75
CA ALA A 73 -19.66 -20.02 -0.15
C ALA A 73 -20.77 -20.06 -1.21
N VAL A 74 -20.55 -19.41 -2.35
CA VAL A 74 -21.47 -19.40 -3.49
C VAL A 74 -21.69 -20.83 -4.02
N ALA A 75 -20.63 -21.60 -4.23
CA ALA A 75 -20.73 -23.00 -4.67
C ALA A 75 -21.51 -23.88 -3.66
N SER A 76 -21.34 -23.63 -2.35
CA SER A 76 -22.11 -24.32 -1.32
C SER A 76 -23.60 -24.01 -1.41
N VAL A 77 -23.97 -22.74 -1.63
CA VAL A 77 -25.38 -22.31 -1.74
C VAL A 77 -26.04 -22.96 -2.97
N PHE A 78 -25.34 -22.97 -4.11
CA PHE A 78 -25.84 -23.65 -5.30
C PHE A 78 -26.03 -25.16 -5.07
N GLY A 79 -25.10 -25.81 -4.35
CA GLY A 79 -25.22 -27.22 -4.00
C GLY A 79 -26.44 -27.50 -3.11
N THR A 80 -26.76 -26.63 -2.16
CA THR A 80 -27.95 -26.77 -1.32
C THR A 80 -29.24 -26.61 -2.12
N GLU A 81 -29.34 -25.59 -2.98
CA GLU A 81 -30.52 -25.39 -3.83
C GLU A 81 -30.74 -26.58 -4.76
N LEU A 82 -29.69 -27.09 -5.42
CA LEU A 82 -29.80 -28.23 -6.33
C LEU A 82 -30.29 -29.51 -5.64
N ASN A 83 -29.98 -29.69 -4.36
CA ASN A 83 -30.49 -30.81 -3.57
C ASN A 83 -31.98 -30.65 -3.22
N GLU A 84 -32.45 -29.42 -3.02
CA GLU A 84 -33.88 -29.14 -2.79
C GLU A 84 -34.71 -29.46 -4.03
N TRP A 85 -34.26 -29.09 -5.23
CA TRP A 85 -34.95 -29.39 -6.50
C TRP A 85 -35.08 -30.89 -6.78
N LYS A 86 -34.12 -31.71 -6.33
CA LYS A 86 -34.19 -33.17 -6.48
C LYS A 86 -35.26 -33.82 -5.60
N GLY A 87 -35.72 -33.14 -4.54
CA GLY A 87 -36.73 -33.65 -3.61
C GLY A 87 -38.17 -33.31 -4.00
N ILE A 88 -38.36 -32.50 -5.04
CA ILE A 88 -39.70 -32.12 -5.52
C ILE A 88 -40.10 -33.11 -6.61
N ASP A 89 -40.84 -34.16 -6.24
CA ASP A 89 -41.49 -35.03 -7.22
C ASP A 89 -42.56 -34.24 -7.98
N LEU A 90 -42.42 -34.19 -9.31
CA LEU A 90 -43.40 -33.57 -10.20
C LEU A 90 -44.72 -34.35 -10.15
N PRO A 91 -45.87 -33.70 -9.91
CA PRO A 91 -47.16 -34.38 -10.03
C PRO A 91 -47.40 -34.73 -11.50
N GLY A 92 -47.52 -36.04 -11.77
CA GLY A 92 -47.86 -36.60 -13.08
C GLY A 92 -49.33 -36.47 -13.44
#